data_AF-A0A6A6HNF0-F1
#
_entry.id   AF-A0A6A6HNF0-F1
#
_cell.length_a   1.000
_cell.length_b   1.000
_cell.length_c   1.000
_cell.angle_alpha   90.00
_cell.angle_beta   90.00
_cell.angle_gamma   90.00
#
_symmetry.space_group_name_H-M   'P 1'
#
loop_
_entity.id
_entity.type
_entity.pdbx_description
1 polymer ?
#
loop_
_entity_poly.entity_id
_entity_poly.type
_entity_poly.pdbx_seq_one_letter_code
_entity_poly.pdbx_strand_id
1 'polypeptide(L)'
;MFSFKHTAALLALLSLASAQSRQVRYMPFGDSITEITCWRGLLQQQFNSSGLNNVLFVGSENDQNPAGCPVTNYNEHNEGHSGFQAVNIANQNQLVGWLQQNPADVITMHLGTNDIALGGQSTSNILAAFTKLVGQMRASNANMKIIVAQIIPISIASSNSQNVALNAAIPAWAQGLNSTASPIYVVDQYTGFNAATDLRDGVHPNASGDQKMAAKWFPALVTAINLAAGSTKREIEFEA
;
A
#
# COMPACT_ATOMS: atom_id res chain seq x y z
N MET A 1 53.55 56.67 12.97
CA MET A 1 53.25 55.26 13.32
C MET A 1 51.96 55.21 14.10
N PHE A 2 50.82 55.00 13.43
CA PHE A 2 49.60 54.56 14.11
C PHE A 2 48.92 53.53 13.20
N SER A 3 49.01 52.28 13.63
CA SER A 3 48.42 51.11 12.98
C SER A 3 47.10 50.83 13.69
N PHE A 4 45.97 50.90 12.98
CA PHE A 4 44.71 50.33 13.42
C PHE A 4 44.30 49.22 12.45
N LYS A 5 44.46 47.98 12.94
CA LYS A 5 44.16 46.74 12.24
C LYS A 5 42.65 46.63 12.02
N HIS A 6 42.25 46.46 10.78
CA HIS A 6 40.87 46.16 10.42
C HIS A 6 40.54 44.73 10.86
N THR A 7 39.65 44.58 11.83
CA THR A 7 39.10 43.28 12.22
C THR A 7 37.86 43.03 11.38
N ALA A 8 37.99 42.21 10.34
CA ALA A 8 36.85 41.72 9.58
C ALA A 8 36.17 40.61 10.41
N ALA A 9 34.97 40.85 10.91
CA ALA A 9 34.14 39.83 11.52
C ALA A 9 33.46 39.00 10.42
N LEU A 10 33.89 37.75 10.27
CA LEU A 10 33.25 36.78 9.38
C LEU A 10 32.01 36.20 10.10
N LEU A 11 30.81 36.64 9.72
CA LEU A 11 29.58 35.98 10.13
C LEU A 11 29.43 34.68 9.31
N ALA A 12 29.70 33.53 9.94
CA ALA A 12 29.31 32.23 9.39
C ALA A 12 27.81 32.00 9.63
N LEU A 13 27.00 32.26 8.61
CA LEU A 13 25.59 31.83 8.58
C LEU A 13 25.57 30.31 8.37
N LEU A 14 25.47 29.54 9.45
CA LEU A 14 25.10 28.13 9.40
C LEU A 14 23.62 28.04 8.99
N SER A 15 23.37 27.81 7.70
CA SER A 15 22.06 27.38 7.23
C SER A 15 21.82 25.95 7.70
N LEU A 16 21.09 25.79 8.81
CA LEU A 16 20.46 24.52 9.12
C LEU A 16 19.35 24.30 8.10
N ALA A 17 19.70 23.73 6.95
CA ALA A 17 18.71 23.16 6.06
C ALA A 17 18.07 21.98 6.79
N SER A 18 16.92 22.22 7.42
CA SER A 18 16.04 21.14 7.84
C SER A 18 15.72 20.31 6.60
N ALA A 19 16.22 19.08 6.54
CA ALA A 19 15.81 18.12 5.53
C ALA A 19 14.31 17.85 5.72
N GLN A 20 13.47 18.61 5.03
CA GLN A 20 12.04 18.34 4.94
C GLN A 20 11.93 16.93 4.35
N SER A 21 11.37 15.98 5.10
CA SER A 21 11.15 14.63 4.59
C SER A 21 10.28 14.73 3.34
N ARG A 22 10.79 14.24 2.20
CA ARG A 22 10.04 14.21 0.94
C ARG A 22 8.68 13.55 1.18
N GLN A 23 7.60 14.18 0.72
CA GLN A 23 6.27 13.58 0.77
C GLN A 23 6.24 12.33 -0.13
N VAL A 24 5.77 11.20 0.41
CA VAL A 24 5.63 9.92 -0.28
C VAL A 24 4.16 9.71 -0.63
N ARG A 25 3.85 9.54 -1.93
CA ARG A 25 2.49 9.27 -2.39
C ARG A 25 2.22 7.77 -2.32
N TYR A 26 1.22 7.39 -1.54
CA TYR A 26 0.82 6.02 -1.31
C TYR A 26 -0.56 5.79 -1.93
N MET A 27 -0.68 4.81 -2.82
CA MET A 27 -1.96 4.38 -3.41
C MET A 27 -2.41 3.05 -2.79
N PRO A 28 -3.50 3.04 -1.99
CA PRO A 28 -4.23 1.82 -1.69
C PRO A 28 -5.03 1.38 -2.91
N PHE A 29 -4.60 0.33 -3.61
CA PHE A 29 -5.23 -0.16 -4.84
C PHE A 29 -5.89 -1.52 -4.59
N GLY A 30 -7.16 -1.68 -4.99
CA GLY A 30 -7.86 -2.94 -4.76
C GLY A 30 -9.31 -2.97 -5.19
N ASP A 31 -10.06 -3.88 -4.59
CA ASP A 31 -11.50 -4.04 -4.76
C ASP A 31 -12.28 -3.44 -3.57
N SER A 32 -13.48 -3.94 -3.30
CA SER A 32 -14.31 -3.56 -2.15
C SER A 32 -13.60 -3.72 -0.80
N ILE A 33 -12.67 -4.68 -0.69
CA ILE A 33 -11.89 -4.87 0.54
C ILE A 33 -10.92 -3.70 0.76
N THR A 34 -10.58 -2.93 -0.27
CA THR A 34 -9.83 -1.66 -0.14
C THR A 34 -10.76 -0.47 0.00
N GLU A 35 -11.83 -0.42 -0.80
CA GLU A 35 -12.72 0.73 -0.88
C GLU A 35 -13.55 0.93 0.40
N ILE A 36 -14.28 -0.08 0.84
CA ILE A 36 -15.37 0.04 1.84
C ILE A 36 -15.02 -0.61 3.18
N THR A 37 -13.77 -0.45 3.62
CA THR A 37 -13.22 -1.01 4.85
C THR A 37 -12.35 0.01 5.60
N CYS A 38 -12.05 -0.25 6.88
CA CYS A 38 -11.42 0.74 7.76
C CYS A 38 -9.89 0.62 7.87
N TRP A 39 -9.26 -0.44 7.34
CA TRP A 39 -7.82 -0.65 7.53
C TRP A 39 -6.95 0.52 7.03
N ARG A 40 -7.41 1.29 6.03
CA ARG A 40 -6.71 2.48 5.53
C ARG A 40 -6.61 3.59 6.58
N GLY A 41 -7.73 3.88 7.25
CA GLY A 41 -7.77 4.86 8.35
C GLY A 41 -6.90 4.42 9.53
N LEU A 42 -6.96 3.14 9.89
CA LEU A 42 -6.11 2.56 10.94
C LEU A 42 -4.62 2.66 10.59
N LEU A 43 -4.24 2.38 9.34
CA LEU A 43 -2.85 2.54 8.88
C LEU A 43 -2.37 3.98 8.99
N GLN A 44 -3.20 4.96 8.60
CA GLN A 44 -2.79 6.35 8.70
C GLN A 44 -2.58 6.79 10.15
N GLN A 45 -3.43 6.33 11.09
CA GLN A 45 -3.19 6.55 12.51
C GLN A 45 -1.86 5.94 12.98
N GLN A 46 -1.53 4.74 12.51
CA GLN A 46 -0.25 4.08 12.83
C GLN A 46 0.95 4.81 12.24
N PHE A 47 0.85 5.32 11.00
CA PHE A 47 1.89 6.15 10.38
C PHE A 47 2.13 7.42 11.19
N ASN A 48 1.07 8.15 11.53
CA ASN A 48 1.17 9.37 12.32
C ASN A 48 1.79 9.11 13.70
N SER A 49 1.33 8.05 14.38
CA SER A 49 1.84 7.64 15.69
C SER A 49 3.31 7.21 15.65
N SER A 50 3.80 6.77 14.50
CA SER A 50 5.19 6.35 14.28
C SER A 50 6.06 7.46 13.68
N GLY A 51 5.54 8.68 13.56
CA GLY A 51 6.27 9.83 13.01
C GLY A 51 6.37 9.87 11.48
N LEU A 52 5.72 8.95 10.75
CA LEU A 52 5.62 8.93 9.29
C LEU A 52 4.53 9.87 8.79
N ASN A 53 4.66 11.16 9.13
CA ASN A 53 3.66 12.19 8.81
C ASN A 53 3.74 12.70 7.36
N ASN A 54 4.67 12.19 6.56
CA ASN A 54 4.94 12.61 5.17
C ASN A 54 4.27 11.68 4.13
N VAL A 55 3.30 10.87 4.53
CA VAL A 55 2.57 9.96 3.63
C VAL A 55 1.30 10.64 3.13
N LEU A 56 1.17 10.78 1.81
CA LEU A 56 -0.05 11.27 1.15
C LEU A 56 -0.77 10.10 0.48
N PHE A 57 -1.98 9.79 0.94
CA PHE A 57 -2.84 8.83 0.27
C PHE A 57 -3.35 9.45 -1.05
N VAL A 58 -3.32 8.68 -2.13
CA VAL A 58 -3.73 9.10 -3.48
C VAL A 58 -4.61 8.05 -4.16
N GLY A 59 -5.49 8.49 -5.04
CA GLY A 59 -6.43 7.66 -5.81
C GLY A 59 -7.72 8.43 -6.11
N SER A 60 -8.52 7.92 -7.05
CA SER A 60 -9.75 8.60 -7.48
C SER A 60 -10.90 8.53 -6.48
N GLU A 61 -10.92 7.51 -5.62
CA GLU A 61 -11.99 7.25 -4.66
C GLU A 61 -11.69 7.94 -3.32
N ASN A 62 -12.64 8.73 -2.79
CA ASN A 62 -12.39 9.54 -1.59
C ASN A 62 -13.63 9.94 -0.79
N ASP A 63 -14.80 9.33 -1.00
CA ASP A 63 -16.03 9.66 -0.28
C ASP A 63 -16.60 8.49 0.54
N GLN A 64 -15.84 7.39 0.63
CA GLN A 64 -16.32 6.16 1.22
C GLN A 64 -16.18 6.22 2.73
N ASN A 65 -17.33 6.22 3.41
CA ASN A 65 -17.42 6.11 4.86
C ASN A 65 -17.62 4.63 5.24
N PRO A 66 -16.56 3.89 5.61
CA PRO A 66 -16.67 2.46 5.88
C PRO A 66 -17.52 2.25 7.13
N ALA A 67 -18.56 1.41 7.02
CA ALA A 67 -19.46 1.13 8.12
C ALA A 67 -18.71 0.65 9.36
N GLY A 68 -18.85 1.38 10.48
CA GLY A 68 -18.22 1.02 11.76
C GLY A 68 -16.73 1.38 11.85
N CYS A 69 -16.20 2.21 10.96
CA CYS A 69 -14.82 2.69 11.06
C CYS A 69 -14.69 3.72 12.20
N PRO A 70 -13.88 3.46 13.26
CA PRO A 70 -13.68 4.41 14.35
C PRO A 70 -12.82 5.62 13.97
N VAL A 71 -12.18 5.59 12.79
CA VAL A 71 -11.29 6.65 12.32
C VAL A 71 -12.08 7.60 11.42
N THR A 72 -12.33 8.82 11.89
CA THR A 72 -13.17 9.81 11.20
C THR A 72 -12.40 10.99 10.61
N ASN A 73 -11.08 11.04 10.80
CA ASN A 73 -10.24 12.13 10.32
C ASN A 73 -8.93 11.57 9.75
N TYR A 74 -9.04 11.01 8.56
CA TYR A 74 -7.93 10.46 7.80
C TYR A 74 -8.09 10.89 6.33
N ASN A 75 -7.03 10.77 5.53
CA ASN A 75 -7.09 10.98 4.10
C ASN A 75 -7.75 9.75 3.45
N GLU A 76 -8.95 9.96 2.93
CA GLU A 76 -9.82 8.91 2.40
C GLU A 76 -9.45 8.46 0.97
N HIS A 77 -8.50 9.13 0.31
CA HIS A 77 -8.10 8.81 -1.06
C HIS A 77 -7.61 7.36 -1.21
N ASN A 78 -8.13 6.67 -2.21
CA ASN A 78 -7.79 5.31 -2.56
C ASN A 78 -8.16 4.99 -4.02
N GLU A 79 -7.72 3.83 -4.46
CA GLU A 79 -8.02 3.27 -5.78
C GLU A 79 -8.67 1.88 -5.60
N GLY A 80 -9.58 1.77 -4.63
CA GLY A 80 -10.38 0.58 -4.36
C GLY A 80 -11.71 0.64 -5.12
N HIS A 81 -12.08 -0.42 -5.82
CA HIS A 81 -13.30 -0.43 -6.65
C HIS A 81 -14.15 -1.68 -6.40
N SER A 82 -15.32 -1.51 -5.78
CA SER A 82 -16.20 -2.61 -5.37
C SER A 82 -16.67 -3.43 -6.56
N GLY A 83 -16.50 -4.76 -6.45
CA GLY A 83 -16.84 -5.72 -7.50
C GLY A 83 -15.84 -5.80 -8.66
N PHE A 84 -14.79 -4.98 -8.68
CA PHE A 84 -13.81 -5.02 -9.77
C PHE A 84 -12.90 -6.24 -9.66
N GLN A 85 -12.54 -6.76 -10.82
CA GLN A 85 -11.65 -7.91 -11.00
C GLN A 85 -10.30 -7.43 -11.54
N ALA A 86 -9.19 -7.99 -11.04
CA ALA A 86 -7.85 -7.70 -11.55
C ALA A 86 -7.76 -7.92 -13.06
N VAL A 87 -8.33 -9.02 -13.57
CA VAL A 87 -8.34 -9.36 -14.99
C VAL A 87 -9.01 -8.26 -15.82
N ASN A 88 -10.14 -7.71 -15.35
CA ASN A 88 -10.85 -6.64 -16.08
C ASN A 88 -10.06 -5.33 -16.06
N ILE A 89 -9.56 -4.93 -14.88
CA ILE A 89 -8.72 -3.73 -14.72
C ILE A 89 -7.51 -3.81 -15.66
N ALA A 90 -6.83 -4.96 -15.66
CA ALA A 90 -5.67 -5.19 -16.49
C ALA A 90 -6.04 -5.14 -17.98
N ASN A 91 -7.10 -5.84 -18.41
CA ASN A 91 -7.52 -5.89 -19.81
C ASN A 91 -7.91 -4.52 -20.37
N GLN A 92 -8.62 -3.73 -19.56
CA GLN A 92 -9.11 -2.40 -19.93
C GLN A 92 -8.06 -1.29 -19.72
N ASN A 93 -6.88 -1.62 -19.18
CA ASN A 93 -5.81 -0.68 -18.85
C ASN A 93 -6.26 0.45 -17.90
N GLN A 94 -7.23 0.20 -17.02
CA GLN A 94 -7.79 1.26 -16.17
C GLN A 94 -6.73 1.90 -15.25
N LEU A 95 -5.81 1.09 -14.71
CA LEU A 95 -4.73 1.55 -13.82
C LEU A 95 -3.80 2.58 -14.48
N VAL A 96 -3.66 2.59 -15.81
CA VAL A 96 -2.85 3.59 -16.52
C VAL A 96 -3.43 4.99 -16.32
N GLY A 97 -4.76 5.16 -16.49
CA GLY A 97 -5.43 6.44 -16.31
C GLY A 97 -5.41 6.89 -14.85
N TRP A 98 -5.64 5.96 -13.92
CA TRP A 98 -5.59 6.22 -12.48
C TRP A 98 -4.23 6.71 -12.02
N LEU A 99 -3.15 6.05 -12.44
CA LEU A 99 -1.78 6.47 -12.09
C LEU A 99 -1.32 7.76 -12.80
N GLN A 100 -1.93 8.12 -13.93
CA GLN A 100 -1.67 9.42 -14.57
C GLN A 100 -2.28 10.57 -13.77
N GLN A 101 -3.50 10.39 -13.27
CA GLN A 101 -4.21 11.41 -12.48
C GLN A 101 -3.73 11.46 -11.03
N ASN A 102 -3.39 10.29 -10.47
CA ASN A 102 -2.99 10.09 -9.08
C ASN A 102 -1.63 9.36 -9.03
N PRO A 103 -0.51 10.01 -9.39
CA PRO A 103 0.75 9.29 -9.48
C PRO A 103 1.26 8.89 -8.09
N ALA A 104 1.81 7.67 -8.00
CA ALA A 104 2.19 7.04 -6.74
C ALA A 104 3.69 6.71 -6.68
N ASP A 105 4.23 6.69 -5.46
CA ASP A 105 5.59 6.23 -5.15
C ASP A 105 5.56 4.82 -4.51
N VAL A 106 4.51 4.54 -3.73
CA VAL A 106 4.23 3.25 -3.08
C VAL A 106 2.80 2.82 -3.43
N ILE A 107 2.58 1.54 -3.69
CA ILE A 107 1.26 0.99 -3.96
C ILE A 107 1.06 -0.34 -3.22
N THR A 108 -0.09 -0.49 -2.56
CA THR A 108 -0.56 -1.81 -2.09
C THR A 108 -1.61 -2.32 -3.05
N MET A 109 -1.55 -3.60 -3.42
CA MET A 109 -2.53 -4.26 -4.28
C MET A 109 -3.21 -5.40 -3.52
N HIS A 110 -4.51 -5.27 -3.27
CA HIS A 110 -5.37 -6.35 -2.78
C HIS A 110 -6.51 -6.59 -3.78
N LEU A 111 -6.26 -7.49 -4.73
CA LEU A 111 -7.19 -7.88 -5.80
C LEU A 111 -7.17 -9.39 -5.98
N GLY A 112 -8.25 -9.96 -6.50
CA GLY A 112 -8.35 -11.40 -6.79
C GLY A 112 -9.58 -12.05 -6.18
N THR A 113 -10.15 -11.44 -5.13
CA THR A 113 -11.38 -11.92 -4.49
C THR A 113 -12.52 -12.01 -5.51
N ASN A 114 -12.76 -10.93 -6.27
CA ASN A 114 -13.83 -10.91 -7.27
C ASN A 114 -13.51 -11.74 -8.51
N ASP A 115 -12.24 -11.80 -8.92
CA ASP A 115 -11.81 -12.67 -10.02
C ASP A 115 -12.22 -14.12 -9.75
N ILE A 116 -12.05 -14.56 -8.50
CA ILE A 116 -12.41 -15.91 -8.04
C ILE A 116 -13.92 -16.04 -7.81
N ALA A 117 -14.49 -15.20 -6.95
CA ALA A 117 -15.86 -15.35 -6.44
C ALA A 117 -16.93 -14.96 -7.45
N LEU A 118 -16.65 -14.01 -8.34
CA LEU A 118 -17.60 -13.53 -9.36
C LEU A 118 -17.19 -13.94 -10.77
N GLY A 119 -15.90 -13.89 -11.07
CA GLY A 119 -15.36 -14.13 -12.40
C GLY A 119 -15.06 -15.58 -12.74
N GLY A 120 -14.94 -16.46 -11.75
CA GLY A 120 -14.50 -17.85 -11.95
C GLY A 120 -13.11 -17.95 -12.62
N GLN A 121 -12.27 -16.94 -12.46
CA GLN A 121 -10.95 -16.86 -13.09
C GLN A 121 -10.01 -17.90 -12.50
N SER A 122 -9.17 -18.50 -13.35
CA SER A 122 -8.09 -19.36 -12.89
C SER A 122 -6.98 -18.56 -12.22
N THR A 123 -6.22 -19.19 -11.33
CA THR A 123 -5.00 -18.62 -10.76
C THR A 123 -4.05 -18.10 -11.84
N SER A 124 -3.91 -18.81 -12.96
CA SER A 124 -3.04 -18.38 -14.06
C SER A 124 -3.49 -17.06 -14.70
N ASN A 125 -4.80 -16.87 -14.90
CA ASN A 125 -5.35 -15.64 -15.47
C ASN A 125 -5.14 -14.46 -14.52
N ILE A 126 -5.36 -14.67 -13.22
CA ILE A 126 -5.16 -13.64 -12.20
C ILE A 126 -3.68 -13.23 -12.13
N LEU A 127 -2.73 -14.18 -12.15
CA LEU A 127 -1.30 -13.86 -12.15
C LEU A 127 -0.84 -13.19 -13.45
N ALA A 128 -1.43 -13.52 -14.60
CA ALA A 128 -1.18 -12.80 -15.85
C ALA A 128 -1.68 -11.35 -15.75
N ALA A 129 -2.85 -11.12 -15.14
CA ALA A 129 -3.36 -9.78 -14.87
C ALA A 129 -2.45 -9.02 -13.91
N PHE A 130 -2.01 -9.62 -12.80
CA PHE A 130 -1.06 -9.01 -11.87
C PHE A 130 0.25 -8.63 -12.56
N THR A 131 0.77 -9.49 -13.44
CA THR A 131 1.97 -9.20 -14.24
C THR A 131 1.78 -7.96 -15.10
N LYS A 132 0.63 -7.82 -15.76
CA LYS A 132 0.28 -6.64 -16.56
C LYS A 132 0.15 -5.39 -15.68
N LEU A 133 -0.52 -5.49 -14.53
CA LEU A 133 -0.69 -4.39 -13.58
C LEU A 133 0.66 -3.89 -13.03
N VAL A 134 1.57 -4.80 -12.66
CA VAL A 134 2.95 -4.46 -12.26
C VAL A 134 3.70 -3.74 -13.39
N GLY A 135 3.51 -4.18 -14.64
CA GLY A 135 4.05 -3.49 -15.81
C GLY A 135 3.54 -2.05 -15.93
N GLN A 136 2.25 -1.82 -15.73
CA GLN A 136 1.64 -0.48 -15.77
C GLN A 136 2.13 0.41 -14.61
N MET A 137 2.25 -0.15 -13.40
CA MET A 137 2.84 0.52 -12.24
C MET A 137 4.26 1.02 -12.53
N ARG A 138 5.11 0.14 -13.08
CA ARG A 138 6.51 0.46 -13.42
C ARG A 138 6.62 1.41 -14.61
N ALA A 139 5.68 1.38 -15.55
CA ALA A 139 5.63 2.34 -16.65
C ALA A 139 5.28 3.76 -16.14
N SER A 140 4.44 3.88 -15.11
CA SER A 140 4.14 5.16 -14.45
C SER A 140 5.32 5.65 -13.61
N ASN A 141 5.95 4.75 -12.84
CA ASN A 141 7.12 5.05 -12.02
C ASN A 141 8.04 3.83 -11.95
N ALA A 142 9.18 3.90 -12.65
CA ALA A 142 10.15 2.81 -12.72
C ALA A 142 10.77 2.42 -11.36
N ASN A 143 10.62 3.28 -10.34
CA ASN A 143 11.11 3.06 -8.97
C ASN A 143 9.99 2.74 -7.97
N MET A 144 8.75 2.53 -8.43
CA MET A 144 7.59 2.30 -7.56
C MET A 144 7.83 1.12 -6.61
N LYS A 145 7.48 1.28 -5.34
CA LYS A 145 7.52 0.21 -4.35
C LYS A 145 6.16 -0.48 -4.32
N ILE A 146 6.13 -1.76 -4.65
CA ILE A 146 4.89 -2.50 -4.85
C ILE A 146 4.74 -3.48 -3.70
N ILE A 147 3.56 -3.53 -3.11
CA ILE A 147 3.24 -4.47 -2.03
C ILE A 147 1.98 -5.23 -2.45
N VAL A 148 2.04 -6.54 -2.56
CA VAL A 148 0.95 -7.40 -3.02
C VAL A 148 0.44 -8.24 -1.88
N ALA A 149 -0.88 -8.26 -1.68
CA ALA A 149 -1.52 -9.11 -0.69
C ALA A 149 -1.58 -10.56 -1.18
N GLN A 150 -1.30 -11.51 -0.31
CA GLN A 150 -2.11 -12.73 -0.30
C GLN A 150 -3.51 -12.36 0.18
N ILE A 151 -4.55 -12.91 -0.42
CA ILE A 151 -5.96 -12.54 -0.21
C ILE A 151 -6.45 -13.07 1.12
N ILE A 152 -7.26 -12.29 1.84
CA ILE A 152 -7.94 -12.75 3.08
C ILE A 152 -8.84 -13.97 2.82
N PRO A 153 -9.12 -14.80 3.84
CA PRO A 153 -10.11 -15.84 3.72
C PRO A 153 -11.53 -15.25 3.61
N ILE A 154 -12.42 -15.95 2.90
CA ILE A 154 -13.85 -15.62 2.78
C ILE A 154 -14.71 -16.83 3.16
N SER A 155 -15.99 -16.60 3.49
CA SER A 155 -16.89 -17.65 3.98
C SER A 155 -17.36 -18.62 2.88
N ILE A 156 -17.24 -18.24 1.61
CA ILE A 156 -17.60 -19.09 0.48
C ILE A 156 -16.50 -20.16 0.29
N ALA A 157 -16.76 -21.39 0.72
CA ALA A 157 -15.73 -22.44 0.82
C ALA A 157 -14.98 -22.76 -0.50
N SER A 158 -15.69 -22.81 -1.63
CA SER A 158 -15.09 -23.05 -2.94
C SER A 158 -14.14 -21.92 -3.34
N SER A 159 -14.61 -20.67 -3.23
CA SER A 159 -13.81 -19.48 -3.52
C SER A 159 -12.65 -19.33 -2.54
N ASN A 160 -12.84 -19.63 -1.25
CA ASN A 160 -11.75 -19.62 -0.27
C ASN A 160 -10.66 -20.64 -0.59
N SER A 161 -11.03 -21.84 -1.06
CA SER A 161 -10.05 -22.84 -1.51
C SER A 161 -9.24 -22.35 -2.71
N GLN A 162 -9.87 -21.58 -3.61
CA GLN A 162 -9.19 -20.94 -4.73
C GLN A 162 -8.32 -19.75 -4.27
N ASN A 163 -8.74 -18.98 -3.26
CA ASN A 163 -7.90 -17.96 -2.63
C ASN A 163 -6.62 -18.60 -2.06
N VAL A 164 -6.73 -19.75 -1.39
CA VAL A 164 -5.55 -20.50 -0.89
C VAL A 164 -4.62 -20.89 -2.04
N ALA A 165 -5.15 -21.39 -3.16
CA ALA A 165 -4.35 -21.74 -4.31
C ALA A 165 -3.64 -20.52 -4.96
N LEU A 166 -4.35 -19.39 -5.09
CA LEU A 166 -3.76 -18.13 -5.54
C LEU A 166 -2.66 -17.65 -4.57
N ASN A 167 -2.95 -17.65 -3.27
CA ASN A 167 -2.01 -17.25 -2.22
C ASN A 167 -0.73 -18.08 -2.22
N ALA A 168 -0.83 -19.38 -2.48
CA ALA A 168 0.33 -20.26 -2.60
C ALA A 168 1.23 -19.90 -3.81
N ALA A 169 0.66 -19.37 -4.88
CA ALA A 169 1.39 -19.02 -6.10
C ALA A 169 2.01 -17.61 -6.08
N ILE A 170 1.41 -16.67 -5.34
CA ILE A 170 1.84 -15.26 -5.28
C ILE A 170 3.33 -15.09 -4.89
N PRO A 171 3.89 -15.79 -3.88
CA PRO A 171 5.30 -15.61 -3.50
C PRO A 171 6.29 -15.87 -4.63
N ALA A 172 6.14 -17.00 -5.32
CA ALA A 172 7.01 -17.37 -6.44
C ALA A 172 6.83 -16.41 -7.64
N TRP A 173 5.58 -16.02 -7.93
CA TRP A 173 5.27 -15.02 -8.94
C TRP A 173 5.94 -13.67 -8.66
N ALA A 174 5.81 -13.16 -7.43
CA ALA A 174 6.40 -11.89 -7.01
C ALA A 174 7.92 -11.93 -7.09
N GLN A 175 8.55 -13.03 -6.65
CA GLN A 175 9.99 -13.24 -6.75
C GLN A 175 10.47 -13.19 -8.21
N GLY A 176 9.73 -13.79 -9.14
CA GLY A 176 10.08 -13.81 -10.57
C GLY A 176 10.03 -12.44 -11.26
N LEU A 177 9.31 -11.46 -10.68
CA LEU A 177 9.20 -10.10 -11.20
C LEU A 177 9.96 -9.07 -10.36
N ASN A 178 10.56 -9.46 -9.24
CA ASN A 178 11.17 -8.55 -8.28
C ASN A 178 12.41 -7.86 -8.86
N SER A 179 12.69 -6.62 -8.45
CA SER A 179 13.91 -5.90 -8.81
C SER A 179 14.35 -4.94 -7.73
N THR A 180 15.63 -4.55 -7.70
CA THR A 180 16.15 -3.58 -6.73
C THR A 180 15.52 -2.20 -6.87
N ALA A 181 15.28 -1.74 -8.11
CA ALA A 181 14.71 -0.43 -8.38
C ALA A 181 13.22 -0.35 -8.00
N SER A 182 12.46 -1.40 -8.31
CA SER A 182 11.03 -1.52 -8.02
C SER A 182 10.76 -2.88 -7.35
N PRO A 183 11.00 -2.97 -6.02
CA PRO A 183 10.77 -4.20 -5.28
C PRO A 183 9.28 -4.51 -5.16
N ILE A 184 8.96 -5.80 -5.13
CA ILE A 184 7.65 -6.37 -4.85
C ILE A 184 7.73 -7.08 -3.50
N TYR A 185 7.00 -6.59 -2.52
CA TYR A 185 6.83 -7.22 -1.22
C TYR A 185 5.52 -8.01 -1.20
N VAL A 186 5.51 -9.21 -0.64
CA VAL A 186 4.28 -9.99 -0.43
C VAL A 186 3.88 -9.89 1.03
N VAL A 187 2.62 -9.54 1.30
CA VAL A 187 2.04 -9.47 2.64
C VAL A 187 0.99 -10.57 2.79
N ASP A 188 1.20 -11.44 3.77
CA ASP A 188 0.24 -12.48 4.13
C ASP A 188 -0.92 -11.90 4.94
N GLN A 189 -2.03 -11.60 4.26
CA GLN A 189 -3.29 -11.21 4.90
C GLN A 189 -4.17 -12.40 5.29
N TYR A 190 -3.79 -13.63 4.89
CA TYR A 190 -4.59 -14.82 5.14
C TYR A 190 -4.33 -15.37 6.54
N THR A 191 -3.06 -15.56 6.91
CA THR A 191 -2.68 -16.19 8.18
C THR A 191 -3.00 -15.30 9.38
N GLY A 192 -3.83 -15.82 10.28
CA GLY A 192 -4.32 -15.13 11.48
C GLY A 192 -5.65 -14.41 11.30
N PHE A 193 -6.18 -14.40 10.07
CA PHE A 193 -7.52 -13.91 9.75
C PHE A 193 -8.52 -15.08 9.82
N ASN A 194 -9.64 -14.90 10.49
CA ASN A 194 -10.68 -15.90 10.69
C ASN A 194 -11.99 -15.44 10.04
N ALA A 195 -12.34 -16.05 8.91
CA ALA A 195 -13.52 -15.71 8.13
C ALA A 195 -14.85 -15.73 8.92
N ALA A 196 -14.95 -16.52 9.99
CA ALA A 196 -16.17 -16.61 10.80
C ALA A 196 -16.34 -15.43 11.77
N THR A 197 -15.26 -14.72 12.12
CA THR A 197 -15.28 -13.69 13.17
C THR A 197 -14.72 -12.34 12.75
N ASP A 198 -13.95 -12.30 11.66
CA ASP A 198 -13.30 -11.09 11.15
C ASP A 198 -14.01 -10.51 9.92
N LEU A 199 -15.10 -11.14 9.45
CA LEU A 199 -15.93 -10.67 8.34
C LEU A 199 -17.30 -10.21 8.83
N ARG A 200 -17.90 -9.23 8.15
CA ARG A 200 -19.26 -8.74 8.47
C ARG A 200 -20.36 -9.41 7.66
N ASP A 201 -20.06 -9.85 6.44
CA ASP A 201 -21.02 -10.41 5.47
C ASP A 201 -20.48 -11.67 4.77
N GLY A 202 -19.40 -12.24 5.30
CA GLY A 202 -18.73 -13.40 4.74
C GLY A 202 -17.74 -13.11 3.62
N VAL A 203 -17.56 -11.85 3.21
CA VAL A 203 -16.52 -11.43 2.25
C VAL A 203 -15.69 -10.27 2.79
N HIS A 204 -16.34 -9.25 3.36
CA HIS A 204 -15.68 -8.02 3.73
C HIS A 204 -15.30 -7.99 5.22
N PRO A 205 -14.12 -7.45 5.57
CA PRO A 205 -13.70 -7.25 6.95
C PRO A 205 -14.74 -6.50 7.81
N ASN A 206 -14.82 -6.90 9.07
CA ASN A 206 -15.36 -6.08 10.15
C ASN A 206 -14.20 -5.37 10.89
N ALA A 207 -14.49 -4.69 12.00
CA ALA A 207 -13.48 -3.96 12.78
C ALA A 207 -12.28 -4.82 13.22
N SER A 208 -12.49 -6.09 13.61
CA SER A 208 -11.41 -7.02 13.97
C SER A 208 -10.57 -7.39 12.75
N GLY A 209 -11.21 -7.69 11.63
CA GLY A 209 -10.53 -7.97 10.36
C GLY A 209 -9.70 -6.77 9.87
N ASP A 210 -10.25 -5.56 9.96
CA ASP A 210 -9.57 -4.32 9.58
C ASP A 210 -8.31 -4.08 10.42
N GLN A 211 -8.38 -4.31 11.75
CA GLN A 211 -7.23 -4.21 12.64
C GLN A 211 -6.12 -5.19 12.24
N LYS A 212 -6.48 -6.44 11.95
CA LYS A 212 -5.51 -7.46 11.52
C LYS A 212 -4.89 -7.10 10.18
N MET A 213 -5.68 -6.63 9.22
CA MET A 213 -5.18 -6.20 7.91
C MET A 213 -4.21 -5.04 8.02
N ALA A 214 -4.56 -4.01 8.79
CA ALA A 214 -3.69 -2.86 9.04
C ALA A 214 -2.37 -3.30 9.69
N ALA A 215 -2.42 -4.16 10.70
CA ALA A 215 -1.23 -4.67 11.39
C ALA A 215 -0.29 -5.46 10.46
N LYS A 216 -0.83 -6.22 9.50
CA LYS A 216 -0.03 -6.96 8.51
C LYS A 216 0.57 -6.05 7.43
N TRP A 217 -0.17 -5.04 6.99
CA TRP A 217 0.31 -4.08 6.00
C TRP A 217 1.43 -3.20 6.53
N PHE A 218 1.33 -2.77 7.79
CA PHE A 218 2.15 -1.70 8.34
C PHE A 218 3.66 -1.91 8.19
N PRO A 219 4.28 -3.05 8.57
CA PRO A 219 5.74 -3.21 8.48
C PRO A 219 6.28 -3.13 7.04
N ALA A 220 5.55 -3.70 6.08
CA ALA A 220 5.93 -3.65 4.67
C ALA A 220 5.80 -2.22 4.12
N LEU A 221 4.74 -1.50 4.50
CA LEU A 221 4.55 -0.11 4.11
C LEU A 221 5.63 0.80 4.69
N VAL A 222 5.98 0.68 5.97
CA VAL A 222 7.08 1.45 6.58
C VAL A 222 8.38 1.24 5.78
N THR A 223 8.70 -0.01 5.44
CA THR A 223 9.88 -0.33 4.63
C THR A 223 9.83 0.33 3.25
N ALA A 224 8.70 0.20 2.54
CA ALA A 224 8.52 0.77 1.22
C ALA A 224 8.55 2.31 1.21
N ILE A 225 7.89 2.95 2.20
CA ILE A 225 7.85 4.40 2.37
C ILE A 225 9.26 4.95 2.62
N ASN A 226 10.04 4.32 3.50
CA ASN A 226 11.42 4.70 3.77
C ASN A 226 12.29 4.60 2.50
N LEU A 227 12.18 3.51 1.75
CA LEU A 227 12.88 3.35 0.48
C LEU A 227 12.47 4.39 -0.57
N ALA A 228 11.18 4.75 -0.64
CA ALA A 228 10.67 5.78 -1.55
C ALA A 228 11.10 7.20 -1.14
N ALA A 229 11.16 7.48 0.17
CA ALA A 229 11.65 8.74 0.72
C ALA A 229 13.17 8.91 0.56
N GLY A 230 13.89 7.84 0.22
CA GLY A 230 15.34 7.85 -0.01
C GLY A 230 16.17 7.83 1.28
N SER A 231 15.69 7.15 2.34
CA SER A 231 16.24 7.22 3.70
C SER A 231 17.77 7.34 3.77
N THR A 232 18.24 8.51 4.22
CA THR A 232 19.28 8.60 5.24
C THR A 232 18.71 7.94 6.51
N LYS A 233 19.40 6.93 7.04
CA LYS A 233 19.04 6.24 8.29
C LYS A 233 18.77 7.26 9.41
N ARG A 234 17.61 7.17 10.08
CA ARG A 234 17.57 7.35 11.53
C ARG A 234 17.67 5.95 12.11
N GLU A 235 18.84 5.65 12.67
CA GLU A 235 19.02 4.50 13.55
C GLU A 235 18.00 4.61 14.68
N ILE A 236 17.11 3.63 14.77
CA ILE A 236 16.37 3.38 16.00
C ILE A 236 17.35 2.56 16.85
N GLU A 237 18.06 3.23 17.75
CA GLU A 237 18.73 2.56 18.86
C GLU A 237 17.67 1.81 19.66
N PHE A 238 17.76 0.49 19.67
CA PHE A 238 17.17 -0.30 20.73
C PHE A 238 18.11 -0.17 21.92
N GLU A 239 17.72 0.61 22.93
CA GLU A 239 18.36 0.51 24.24
C GLU A 239 18.15 -0.92 24.77
N ALA A 240 19.25 -1.48 25.27
CA ALA A 240 19.40 -2.85 25.75
C ALA A 240 18.75 -3.08 27.13
#